data_AF-A0A350CUJ8-F1
#
_entry.id   AF-A0A350CUJ8-F1
#
_cell.length_a   1.000
_cell.length_b   1.000
_cell.length_c   1.000
_cell.angle_alpha   90.00
_cell.angle_beta   90.00
_cell.angle_gamma   90.00
#
_symmetry.space_group_name_H-M   'P 1'
#
loop_
_entity.id
_entity.type
_entity.pdbx_description
1 polymer ?
#
loop_
_entity_poly.entity_id
_entity_poly.type
_entity_poly.pdbx_seq_one_letter_code
_entity_poly.pdbx_strand_id
1 'polypeptide(L)' 'MSLAASAHANLLVNGGAESGSLAGWSVGGDANPTIDDGSFDPGIDPHGGVYMFLGGRGALGSLTQNVALGGGGAPRRL' A
#
# COMPACT_ATOMS: atom_id res chain seq x y z
N MET A 1 20.06 17.12 21.80
CA MET A 1 18.59 17.29 21.76
C MET A 1 18.06 16.17 20.87
N SER A 2 17.37 15.18 21.41
CA SER A 2 16.83 14.06 20.63
C SER A 2 15.37 14.37 20.28
N LEU A 3 15.05 14.38 18.99
CA LEU A 3 13.67 14.45 18.52
C LEU A 3 13.04 13.06 18.68
N ALA A 4 12.21 12.88 19.70
CA ALA A 4 11.35 11.71 19.78
C ALA A 4 10.23 11.88 18.74
N ALA A 5 10.35 11.19 17.59
CA ALA A 5 9.26 11.09 16.64
C ALA A 5 8.23 10.07 17.17
N SER A 6 6.96 10.46 17.22
CA SER A 6 5.87 9.51 17.44
C SER A 6 5.66 8.73 16.15
N ALA A 7 5.98 7.43 16.16
CA ALA A 7 5.66 6.54 15.05
C ALA A 7 4.26 5.96 15.28
N HIS A 8 3.36 6.17 14.32
CA HIS A 8 2.05 5.52 14.29
C HIS A 8 2.16 4.24 13.43
N ALA A 9 1.37 3.21 13.77
CA ALA A 9 1.27 2.04 12.92
C ALA A 9 0.78 2.43 11.52
N ASN A 10 1.31 1.78 10.48
CA ASN A 10 0.81 1.98 9.12
C ASN A 10 -0.68 1.61 9.09
N LEU A 11 -1.49 2.52 8.56
CA LEU A 11 -2.92 2.30 8.41
C LEU A 11 -3.26 1.42 7.21
N LEU A 12 -2.32 1.31 6.26
CA LEU A 12 -2.45 0.44 5.10
C LEU A 12 -2.09 -0.99 5.48
N VAL A 13 -2.99 -1.91 5.16
CA VAL A 13 -2.67 -3.34 5.11
C VAL A 13 -1.82 -3.58 3.86
N ASN A 14 -0.64 -4.21 4.05
CA ASN A 14 0.25 -4.59 2.95
C ASN A 14 0.62 -3.38 2.06
N GLY A 15 1.03 -2.28 2.70
CA GLY A 15 1.26 -0.99 2.06
C GLY A 15 2.43 -0.95 1.08
N GLY A 16 3.39 -1.87 1.18
CA GLY A 16 4.53 -1.98 0.27
C GLY A 16 4.61 -3.33 -0.44
N ALA A 17 3.48 -4.03 -0.61
CA ALA A 17 3.38 -5.31 -1.31
C ALA A 17 4.14 -6.50 -0.67
N GLU A 18 4.65 -6.35 0.56
CA GLU A 18 5.61 -7.25 1.18
C GLU A 18 5.08 -8.69 1.37
N SER A 19 3.76 -8.90 1.29
CA SER A 19 3.13 -10.22 1.35
C SER A 19 3.25 -11.04 0.05
N GLY A 20 3.71 -10.46 -1.05
CA GLY A 20 3.75 -11.13 -2.36
C GLY A 20 2.36 -11.30 -3.00
N SER A 21 1.35 -10.61 -2.50
CA SER A 21 -0.01 -10.63 -3.02
C SER A 21 -0.68 -9.26 -2.92
N LEU A 22 -1.83 -9.10 -3.57
CA LEU A 22 -2.70 -7.93 -3.44
C LEU A 22 -3.66 -8.04 -2.24
N ALA A 23 -3.32 -8.83 -1.21
CA ALA A 23 -4.15 -8.93 -0.01
C ALA A 23 -4.41 -7.54 0.59
N GLY A 24 -5.68 -7.23 0.85
CA GLY A 24 -6.13 -5.93 1.35
C GLY A 24 -6.33 -4.85 0.27
N TRP A 25 -6.02 -5.12 -0.99
CA TRP A 25 -6.19 -4.17 -2.10
C TRP A 25 -7.32 -4.59 -3.04
N SER A 26 -8.09 -3.62 -3.49
CA SER A 26 -9.06 -3.77 -4.57
C SER A 26 -8.46 -3.26 -5.88
N VAL A 27 -8.48 -4.09 -6.92
CA VAL A 27 -7.98 -3.76 -8.26
C VAL A 27 -9.06 -3.08 -9.07
N GLY A 28 -8.70 -2.00 -9.77
CA GLY A 28 -9.57 -1.31 -10.71
C GLY A 28 -8.85 -0.92 -12.01
N GLY A 29 -9.65 -0.52 -13.01
CA GLY A 29 -9.17 -0.15 -14.34
C GLY A 29 -8.93 -1.35 -15.26
N ASP A 30 -8.36 -1.08 -16.44
CA ASP A 30 -8.05 -2.08 -17.47
C ASP A 30 -6.58 -2.50 -17.47
N ALA A 31 -5.71 -1.77 -16.76
CA ALA A 31 -4.28 -2.06 -16.71
C ALA A 31 -3.94 -3.35 -15.96
N ASN A 32 -4.87 -3.91 -15.18
CA ASN A 32 -4.66 -5.10 -14.35
C ASN A 32 -3.36 -5.04 -13.49
N PRO A 33 -3.25 -4.06 -12.56
CA PRO A 33 -2.15 -4.02 -11.61
C PRO A 33 -1.94 -5.34 -10.86
N THR A 34 -0.68 -5.67 -10.58
CA THR A 34 -0.28 -6.94 -9.97
C THR A 34 0.92 -6.74 -9.03
N ILE A 35 1.43 -7.84 -8.49
CA ILE A 35 2.72 -7.90 -7.79
C ILE A 35 3.81 -8.31 -8.77
N ASP A 36 4.95 -7.62 -8.68
CA ASP A 36 6.22 -8.10 -9.20
C ASP A 36 7.05 -8.70 -8.05
N ASP A 37 7.78 -9.76 -8.36
CA ASP A 37 8.67 -10.51 -7.45
C ASP A 37 10.16 -10.16 -7.63
N GLY A 38 10.44 -9.04 -8.31
CA GLY A 38 11.77 -8.59 -8.69
C GLY A 38 12.24 -9.12 -10.05
N SER A 39 11.38 -9.84 -10.79
CA SER A 39 11.71 -10.37 -12.11
C SER A 39 11.48 -9.37 -13.23
N PHE A 40 10.59 -8.39 -13.05
CA PHE A 40 10.25 -7.41 -14.08
C PHE A 40 11.37 -6.37 -14.29
N ASP A 41 11.93 -5.83 -13.21
CA ASP A 41 12.96 -4.79 -13.22
C ASP A 41 14.11 -5.08 -12.25
N PRO A 42 15.03 -6.00 -12.64
CA PRO A 42 16.18 -6.32 -11.81
C PRO A 42 17.05 -5.07 -11.57
N GLY A 43 17.10 -4.61 -10.32
CA GLY A 43 17.84 -3.43 -9.89
C GLY A 43 17.00 -2.34 -9.23
N ILE A 44 15.68 -2.50 -9.13
CA ILE A 44 14.88 -1.73 -8.18
C ILE A 44 14.87 -2.45 -6.83
N ASP A 45 15.45 -1.79 -5.82
CA ASP A 45 15.42 -2.28 -4.45
C ASP A 45 14.13 -1.80 -3.75
N PRO A 46 13.18 -2.69 -3.44
CA PRO A 46 12.02 -2.30 -2.64
C PRO A 46 12.46 -1.91 -1.22
N HIS A 47 11.59 -1.20 -0.50
CA HIS A 47 11.84 -0.80 0.89
C HIS A 47 12.13 -2.00 1.82
N GLY A 48 11.63 -3.20 1.49
CA GLY A 48 12.03 -4.47 2.08
C GLY A 48 11.50 -5.68 1.29
N GLY A 49 12.13 -6.84 1.46
CA GLY A 49 11.76 -8.05 0.72
C GLY A 49 12.15 -8.00 -0.76
N VAL A 50 11.39 -8.70 -1.61
CA VAL A 50 11.58 -8.73 -3.08
C VAL A 50 10.34 -8.30 -3.86
N TYR A 51 9.23 -8.04 -3.18
CA TYR A 51 7.95 -7.77 -3.81
C TYR A 51 7.69 -6.26 -3.96
N MET A 52 7.05 -5.89 -5.07
CA MET A 52 6.62 -4.51 -5.33
C MET A 52 5.35 -4.47 -6.17
N PHE A 53 4.66 -3.33 -6.18
CA PHE A 53 3.50 -3.14 -7.05
C PHE A 53 3.93 -2.90 -8.49
N LEU A 54 3.28 -3.59 -9.42
CA LEU A 54 3.45 -3.44 -10.85
C LEU A 54 2.15 -2.93 -11.47
N GLY A 55 2.23 -1.86 -12.27
CA GLY A 55 1.06 -1.22 -12.87
C GLY A 55 0.31 -2.05 -13.91
N GLY A 56 0.93 -3.11 -14.46
CA GLY A 56 0.34 -3.98 -15.46
C GLY A 56 0.35 -3.38 -16.88
N ARG A 57 -0.62 -3.76 -17.72
CA ARG A 57 -0.74 -3.35 -19.13
C ARG A 57 -2.16 -2.85 -19.42
N GLY A 58 -2.29 -1.58 -19.79
CA GLY A 58 -3.55 -0.94 -20.15
C GLY A 58 -3.41 0.58 -20.05
N ALA A 59 -4.49 1.32 -20.31
CA ALA A 59 -4.43 2.78 -20.27
C ALA A 59 -4.40 3.30 -18.82
N LEU A 60 -5.18 2.69 -17.92
CA LEU A 60 -5.36 3.14 -16.55
C LEU A 60 -5.54 1.95 -15.57
N GLY A 61 -4.97 2.07 -14.38
CA GLY A 61 -5.13 1.08 -13.31
C GLY A 61 -5.16 1.73 -11.93
N SER A 62 -5.76 1.04 -10.97
CA SER A 62 -5.75 1.46 -9.57
C SER A 62 -5.64 0.29 -8.59
N LEU A 63 -5.00 0.56 -7.45
CA LEU A 63 -5.07 -0.24 -6.24
C LEU A 63 -5.69 0.63 -5.16
N THR A 64 -6.81 0.20 -4.60
CA THR A 64 -7.56 0.97 -3.60
C THR A 64 -7.75 0.18 -2.31
N GLN A 65 -7.69 0.86 -1.16
CA GLN A 65 -8.01 0.30 0.14
C GLN A 65 -8.83 1.30 0.95
N ASN A 66 -9.89 0.82 1.61
CA ASN A 66 -10.61 1.60 2.61
C ASN A 66 -9.88 1.53 3.94
N VAL A 67 -9.58 2.69 4.52
CA VAL A 67 -8.80 2.79 5.75
C VAL A 67 -9.68 3.30 6.89
N ALA A 68 -9.70 2.55 8.00
CA ALA A 68 -10.36 3.01 9.22
C ALA A 68 -9.45 3.99 9.97
N LEU A 69 -9.89 5.25 10.08
CA LEU A 69 -9.20 6.24 10.91
C LEU A 69 -9.74 6.12 12.34
N GLY A 70 -8.93 5.59 13.26
CA GLY A 70 -9.27 5.58 14.68
C GLY A 70 -9.35 7.02 15.21
N GLY A 71 -10.52 7.47 15.67
CA GLY A 71 -10.67 8.82 16.25
C GLY A 71 -11.88 9.65 15.79
N GLY A 72 -12.96 9.05 15.29
CA GLY A 72 -14.27 9.71 15.31
C GLY A 72 -14.70 9.90 16.76
N GLY A 73 -14.18 10.95 17.41
CA GLY A 73 -14.40 11.24 18.83
C GLY A 73 -15.86 11.18 19.20
N ALA A 74 -16.14 10.78 20.44
CA ALA A 74 -17.48 10.86 21.03
C ALA A 74 -18.18 12.17 20.61
N PRO A 75 -19.47 12.14 20.25
CA PRO A 75 -20.16 13.31 19.76
C PRO A 75 -19.96 14.48 20.72
N ARG A 76 -19.27 15.53 20.27
CA ARG A 76 -19.16 16.77 21.03
C ARG A 76 -20.56 17.38 21.04
N ARG A 77 -21.29 17.19 22.14
CA ARG A 77 -22.54 17.90 22.41
C ARG A 77 -22.24 19.40 22.37
N LEU A 78 -22.89 20.08 21.44
CA LEU A 78 -23.09 21.53 21.45
C LEU A 78 -24.25 21.86 22.40
#